data_AF-A0A368HEV9-F1
#
_entry.id   AF-A0A368HEV9-F1
#
_cell.length_a   1.000
_cell.length_b   1.000
_cell.length_c   1.000
_cell.angle_alpha   90.00
_cell.angle_beta   90.00
_cell.angle_gamma   90.00
#
_symmetry.space_group_name_H-M   'P 1'
#
loop_
_entity.id
_entity.type
_entity.pdbx_description
1 polymer ?
#
loop_
_entity_poly.entity_id
_entity_poly.type
_entity_poly.pdbx_seq_one_letter_code
_entity_poly.pdbx_strand_id
1 'polypeptide(L)'
;MLVFRTVSLCLVYLHSAQISLASPDEYRLLSDLRHNYDPYERPVANASEPLVVSVKIYLQQILDVDEKNQVITLVAWIEYQWTDYKLKWQPSEYGGIKDIRVPGNANAIWKPDVLLYNSADENFDSTYPVNYVVSHTGHVLQVPPGILKLSCKIDITYFPFDDQMCHLKVCFSVFKSSQLFSADFLFSSQTSPETYWVHHFLFTTVCRTR
;
A
#
# COMPACT_ATOMS: atom_id res chain seq x y z
N MET A 1 -3.51 24.71 -57.97
CA MET A 1 -2.67 25.14 -56.81
C MET A 1 -3.14 24.60 -55.44
N LEU A 2 -4.42 24.21 -55.24
CA LEU A 2 -4.88 23.65 -53.95
C LEU A 2 -4.37 22.23 -53.64
N VAL A 3 -4.21 21.36 -54.65
CA VAL A 3 -3.84 19.94 -54.46
C VAL A 3 -2.42 19.77 -53.92
N PHE A 4 -1.48 20.66 -54.28
CA PHE A 4 -0.10 20.58 -53.77
C PHE A 4 0.03 20.98 -52.29
N ARG A 5 -0.84 21.86 -51.78
CA ARG A 5 -0.83 22.27 -50.37
C ARG A 5 -1.38 21.18 -49.44
N THR A 6 -2.40 20.43 -49.88
CA THR A 6 -2.97 19.33 -49.09
C THR A 6 -2.05 18.12 -49.00
N VAL A 7 -1.33 17.79 -50.09
CA VAL A 7 -0.32 16.70 -50.08
C VAL A 7 0.85 17.04 -49.15
N SER A 8 1.32 18.30 -49.17
CA SER A 8 2.43 18.73 -48.31
C SER A 8 2.04 18.74 -46.82
N LEU A 9 0.79 19.12 -46.48
CA LEU A 9 0.26 19.01 -45.11
C LEU A 9 0.14 17.55 -44.63
N CYS A 10 -0.29 16.61 -45.48
CA CYS A 10 -0.33 15.18 -45.13
C CYS A 10 1.07 14.57 -44.87
N LEU A 11 2.08 14.98 -45.65
CA LEU A 11 3.46 14.49 -45.47
C LEU A 11 4.09 15.01 -44.16
N VAL A 12 3.75 16.22 -43.71
CA VAL A 12 4.20 16.76 -42.42
C VAL A 12 3.51 16.06 -41.24
N TYR A 13 2.24 15.66 -41.39
CA TYR A 13 1.54 14.86 -40.37
C TYR A 13 2.08 13.43 -40.26
N LEU A 14 2.53 12.81 -41.35
CA LEU A 14 3.13 11.48 -41.33
C LEU A 14 4.52 11.44 -40.66
N HIS A 15 5.27 12.55 -40.65
CA HIS A 15 6.57 12.64 -39.98
C HIS A 15 6.52 12.94 -38.48
N SER A 16 5.34 13.23 -37.92
CA SER A 16 5.16 13.52 -36.49
C SER A 16 4.48 12.40 -35.69
N ALA A 17 4.19 11.26 -36.33
CA ALA A 17 3.82 10.05 -35.62
C ALA A 17 5.07 9.45 -34.96
N GLN A 18 5.45 9.98 -33.79
CA GLN A 18 6.34 9.27 -32.88
C GLN A 18 5.63 7.97 -32.48
N ILE A 19 6.02 6.86 -33.12
CA ILE A 19 5.65 5.53 -32.68
C ILE A 19 6.25 5.37 -31.28
N SER A 20 5.39 5.39 -30.26
CA SER A 20 5.77 5.06 -28.89
C SER A 20 6.10 3.57 -28.84
N LEU A 21 7.37 3.23 -29.11
CA LEU A 21 7.90 1.89 -28.90
C LEU A 21 7.88 1.60 -27.39
N ALA A 22 7.19 0.54 -26.98
CA ALA A 22 7.30 0.02 -25.62
C ALA A 22 8.78 -0.22 -25.28
N SER A 23 9.22 0.15 -24.08
CA SER A 23 10.62 0.02 -23.66
C SER A 23 11.05 -1.46 -23.70
N PRO A 24 11.95 -1.87 -24.62
CA PRO A 24 12.40 -3.25 -24.70
C PRO A 24 13.13 -3.70 -23.43
N ASP A 25 13.78 -2.75 -22.74
CA ASP A 25 14.48 -2.99 -21.48
C ASP A 25 13.52 -3.27 -20.32
N GLU A 26 12.39 -2.58 -20.24
CA GLU A 26 11.38 -2.83 -19.20
C GLU A 26 10.71 -4.19 -19.39
N TYR A 27 10.41 -4.57 -20.64
CA TYR A 27 9.89 -5.90 -20.96
C TYR A 27 10.87 -7.01 -20.55
N ARG A 28 12.15 -6.86 -20.90
CA ARG A 28 13.22 -7.81 -20.53
C ARG A 28 13.38 -7.90 -19.02
N LEU A 29 13.45 -6.77 -18.32
CA LEU A 29 13.53 -6.71 -16.86
C LEU A 29 12.36 -7.45 -16.20
N LEU A 30 11.12 -7.16 -16.60
CA LEU A 30 9.94 -7.82 -16.05
C LEU A 30 9.92 -9.33 -16.33
N SER A 31 10.42 -9.76 -17.49
CA SER A 31 10.56 -11.17 -17.82
C SER A 31 11.59 -11.86 -16.92
N ASP A 32 12.75 -11.23 -16.73
CA ASP A 32 13.85 -11.77 -15.91
C ASP A 32 13.44 -11.87 -14.44
N LEU A 33 12.79 -10.84 -13.89
CA LEU A 33 12.33 -10.82 -12.49
C LEU A 33 11.23 -11.85 -12.19
N ARG A 34 10.40 -12.18 -13.19
CA ARG A 34 9.36 -13.21 -13.05
C ARG A 34 9.92 -14.62 -13.16
N HIS A 35 11.08 -14.78 -13.78
CA HIS A 35 11.69 -16.09 -13.96
C HIS A 35 12.17 -16.63 -12.59
N ASN A 36 11.71 -17.81 -12.19
CA ASN A 36 12.01 -18.44 -10.90
C ASN A 36 11.59 -17.64 -9.65
N TYR A 37 10.55 -16.80 -9.79
CA TYR A 37 9.91 -16.14 -8.67
C TYR A 37 8.65 -16.89 -8.25
N ASP A 38 8.55 -17.25 -6.98
CA ASP A 38 7.36 -17.85 -6.37
C ASP A 38 6.74 -16.87 -5.37
N PRO A 39 5.53 -16.32 -5.64
CA PRO A 39 4.84 -15.41 -4.73
C PRO A 39 4.50 -15.99 -3.35
N TYR A 40 4.50 -17.31 -3.18
CA TYR A 40 4.23 -17.95 -1.89
C TYR A 40 5.50 -18.15 -1.06
N GLU A 41 6.68 -18.02 -1.66
CA GLU A 41 7.95 -18.15 -0.96
C GLU A 41 8.28 -16.86 -0.20
N ARG A 42 8.62 -16.98 1.09
CA ARG A 42 9.07 -15.83 1.88
C ARG A 42 10.37 -15.26 1.29
N PRO A 43 10.42 -13.96 0.90
CA PRO A 43 11.54 -13.40 0.15
C PRO A 43 12.75 -13.06 1.05
N VAL A 44 13.38 -14.07 1.64
CA VAL A 44 14.65 -13.94 2.36
C VAL A 44 15.73 -14.83 1.76
N ALA A 45 16.97 -14.33 1.69
CA ALA A 45 18.09 -15.11 1.18
C ALA A 45 18.54 -16.20 2.17
N ASN A 46 18.40 -15.95 3.47
CA ASN A 46 18.71 -16.90 4.52
C ASN A 46 17.43 -17.22 5.30
N ALA A 47 17.03 -18.49 5.32
CA ALA A 47 15.83 -18.93 6.04
C ALA A 47 15.89 -18.69 7.55
N SER A 48 17.09 -18.57 8.13
CA SER A 48 17.30 -18.27 9.56
C SER A 48 17.14 -16.78 9.87
N GLU A 49 17.11 -15.92 8.84
CA GLU A 49 16.96 -14.49 9.02
C GLU A 49 15.50 -14.06 8.88
N PRO A 50 15.12 -13.00 9.59
CA PRO A 50 13.78 -12.48 9.54
C PRO A 50 13.52 -11.58 8.34
N LEU A 51 12.33 -11.72 7.74
CA LEU A 51 11.80 -10.70 6.84
C LEU A 51 11.28 -9.55 7.70
N VAL A 52 11.63 -8.34 7.28
CA VAL A 52 11.16 -7.12 7.91
C VAL A 52 10.09 -6.46 7.07
N VAL A 53 8.88 -6.33 7.63
CA VAL A 53 7.77 -5.60 7.01
C VAL A 53 7.49 -4.37 7.86
N SER A 54 7.60 -3.19 7.25
CA SER A 54 7.20 -1.92 7.82
C SER A 54 5.78 -1.58 7.40
N VAL A 55 4.93 -1.26 8.37
CA VAL A 55 3.56 -0.84 8.11
C VAL A 55 3.29 0.52 8.72
N LYS A 56 2.70 1.40 7.90
CA LYS A 56 2.24 2.71 8.32
C LYS A 56 0.77 2.89 7.94
N ILE A 57 0.05 3.66 8.72
CA ILE A 57 -1.38 3.89 8.50
C ILE A 57 -1.61 5.39 8.49
N TYR A 58 -2.21 5.87 7.41
CA TYR A 58 -2.58 7.26 7.23
C TYR A 58 -4.10 7.37 7.26
N LEU A 59 -4.63 7.85 8.40
CA LEU A 59 -6.05 8.16 8.52
C LEU A 59 -6.41 9.29 7.54
N GLN A 60 -7.41 9.05 6.70
CA GLN A 60 -7.95 10.06 5.79
C GLN A 60 -9.17 10.74 6.42
N GLN A 61 -10.10 9.93 6.93
CA GLN A 61 -11.37 10.40 7.46
C GLN A 61 -11.98 9.39 8.43
N ILE A 62 -12.69 9.90 9.43
CA ILE A 62 -13.67 9.13 10.21
C ILE A 62 -15.00 9.20 9.47
N LEU A 63 -15.49 8.06 8.96
CA LEU A 63 -16.75 8.01 8.22
C LEU A 63 -17.96 8.00 9.15
N ASP A 64 -17.88 7.21 10.21
CA ASP A 64 -19.01 6.98 11.10
C ASP A 64 -18.53 6.51 12.48
N VAL A 65 -19.30 6.88 13.50
CA VAL A 65 -19.12 6.45 14.88
C VAL A 65 -20.48 5.98 15.37
N ASP A 66 -20.64 4.67 15.52
CA ASP A 66 -21.85 4.05 16.03
C ASP A 66 -21.67 3.78 17.54
N GLU A 67 -22.10 4.73 18.36
CA GLU A 67 -21.94 4.62 19.82
C GLU A 67 -22.75 3.46 20.40
N LYS A 68 -23.88 3.13 19.78
CA LYS A 68 -24.79 2.07 20.24
C LYS A 68 -24.17 0.69 20.01
N ASN A 69 -23.57 0.47 18.85
CA ASN A 69 -22.96 -0.81 18.50
C ASN A 69 -21.46 -0.87 18.81
N GLN A 70 -20.86 0.21 19.32
CA GLN A 70 -19.43 0.29 19.65
C GLN A 70 -18.53 0.04 18.43
N VAL A 71 -18.88 0.65 17.30
CA VAL A 71 -18.16 0.50 16.03
C VAL A 71 -17.75 1.87 15.50
N ILE A 72 -16.49 1.98 15.06
CA ILE A 72 -16.00 3.13 14.30
C ILE A 72 -15.62 2.68 12.88
N THR A 73 -16.01 3.48 11.89
CA THR A 73 -15.67 3.26 10.48
C THR A 73 -14.70 4.34 10.03
N LEU A 74 -13.53 3.92 9.52
CA LEU A 74 -12.45 4.80 9.08
C LEU A 74 -12.15 4.60 7.60
N VAL A 75 -11.76 5.66 6.90
CA VAL A 75 -11.03 5.56 5.62
C VAL A 75 -9.57 5.82 5.93
N ALA A 76 -8.71 4.87 5.57
CA ALA A 76 -7.27 4.99 5.78
C ALA A 76 -6.50 4.45 4.58
N TRP A 77 -5.27 4.93 4.42
CA TRP A 77 -4.30 4.31 3.53
C TRP A 77 -3.35 3.47 4.36
N ILE A 78 -3.13 2.22 3.96
CA ILE A 78 -2.20 1.33 4.63
C ILE A 78 -0.97 1.20 3.75
N GLU A 79 0.17 1.65 4.25
CA GLU A 79 1.44 1.57 3.55
C GLU A 79 2.22 0.36 4.04
N TYR A 80 2.52 -0.56 3.12
CA TYR A 80 3.39 -1.70 3.32
C TYR A 80 4.75 -1.46 2.67
N GLN A 81 5.82 -1.71 3.40
CA GLN A 81 7.18 -1.70 2.87
C GLN A 81 7.96 -2.93 3.32
N TRP A 82 8.68 -3.55 2.39
CA TRP A 82 9.65 -4.60 2.69
C TRP A 82 10.76 -4.60 1.65
N THR A 83 11.74 -5.48 1.81
CA THR A 83 12.79 -5.67 0.80
C THR A 83 12.81 -7.14 0.38
N ASP A 84 12.71 -7.36 -0.93
CA ASP A 84 12.79 -8.67 -1.56
C ASP A 84 14.15 -8.82 -2.24
N TYR A 85 14.87 -9.90 -1.92
CA TYR A 85 16.20 -10.14 -2.49
C TYR A 85 16.16 -10.60 -3.95
N LYS A 86 15.06 -11.22 -4.41
CA LYS A 86 14.88 -11.69 -5.79
C LYS A 86 14.46 -10.58 -6.74
N LEU A 87 13.95 -9.45 -6.21
CA LEU A 87 13.51 -8.30 -7.00
C LEU A 87 14.59 -7.22 -7.16
N LYS A 88 15.87 -7.60 -7.16
CA LYS A 88 17.01 -6.68 -7.31
C LYS A 88 17.56 -6.74 -8.73
N TRP A 89 17.93 -5.58 -9.28
CA TRP A 89 18.62 -5.51 -10.57
C TRP A 89 19.60 -4.34 -10.62
N GLN A 90 20.49 -4.36 -11.62
CA GLN A 90 21.39 -3.24 -11.90
C GLN A 90 20.78 -2.34 -12.97
N PRO A 91 20.48 -1.06 -12.68
CA PRO A 91 19.90 -0.16 -13.68
C PRO A 91 20.71 -0.05 -14.97
N SER A 92 22.05 -0.17 -14.89
CA SER A 92 22.94 -0.14 -16.06
C SER A 92 22.68 -1.25 -17.07
N GLU A 93 22.10 -2.38 -16.66
CA GLU A 93 21.79 -3.51 -17.53
C GLU A 93 20.45 -3.36 -18.25
N TYR A 94 19.58 -2.47 -17.78
CA TYR A 94 18.19 -2.31 -18.23
C TYR A 94 17.87 -0.83 -18.54
N GLY A 95 18.71 -0.17 -19.33
CA GLY A 95 18.43 1.18 -19.83
C GLY A 95 18.33 2.27 -18.75
N GLY A 96 18.88 2.04 -17.55
CA GLY A 96 18.82 2.98 -16.43
C GLY A 96 17.54 2.92 -15.60
N ILE A 97 16.69 1.91 -15.80
CA ILE A 97 15.43 1.74 -15.04
C ILE A 97 15.74 1.55 -13.56
N LYS A 98 15.18 2.42 -12.71
CA LYS A 98 15.36 2.38 -11.25
C LYS A 98 14.14 1.85 -10.51
N ASP A 99 12.95 2.04 -11.06
CA ASP A 99 11.70 1.64 -10.43
C ASP A 99 10.74 1.11 -11.48
N ILE A 100 9.98 0.08 -11.12
CA ILE A 100 8.95 -0.53 -11.97
C ILE A 100 7.64 -0.62 -11.22
N ARG A 101 6.53 -0.66 -11.97
CA ARG A 101 5.19 -0.91 -11.42
C ARG A 101 4.79 -2.35 -11.69
N VAL A 102 4.48 -3.07 -10.62
CA VAL A 102 4.02 -4.46 -10.71
C VAL A 102 2.53 -4.51 -10.35
N PRO A 103 1.68 -5.20 -11.13
CA PRO A 103 0.26 -5.30 -10.82
C PRO A 103 0.00 -5.83 -9.41
N GLY A 104 -0.98 -5.25 -8.71
CA GLY A 104 -1.39 -5.61 -7.34
C GLY A 104 -2.07 -6.97 -7.17
N ASN A 105 -2.05 -7.84 -8.19
CA ASN A 105 -2.75 -9.11 -8.11
C ASN A 105 -2.00 -10.10 -7.20
N ALA A 106 -2.73 -11.06 -6.63
CA ALA A 106 -2.19 -11.99 -5.62
C ALA A 106 -1.05 -12.90 -6.14
N ASN A 107 -0.86 -13.00 -7.45
CA ASN A 107 0.11 -13.89 -8.07
C ASN A 107 1.32 -13.14 -8.68
N ALA A 108 1.42 -11.82 -8.49
CA ALA A 108 2.50 -11.05 -9.11
C ALA A 108 3.79 -11.11 -8.31
N ILE A 109 3.72 -10.81 -7.01
CA ILE A 109 4.84 -10.87 -6.07
C ILE A 109 4.35 -11.32 -4.70
N TRP A 110 5.27 -11.73 -3.83
CA TRP A 110 4.96 -12.04 -2.44
C TRP A 110 4.32 -10.83 -1.74
N LYS A 111 3.32 -11.09 -0.91
CA LYS A 111 2.67 -10.07 -0.06
C LYS A 111 2.51 -10.59 1.37
N PRO A 112 2.57 -9.73 2.40
CA PRO A 112 2.32 -10.13 3.78
C PRO A 112 0.83 -10.42 4.01
N ASP A 113 0.54 -11.44 4.81
CA ASP A 113 -0.82 -11.70 5.31
C ASP A 113 -1.07 -10.82 6.55
N VAL A 114 -1.96 -9.84 6.40
CA VAL A 114 -2.28 -8.87 7.44
C VAL A 114 -3.72 -9.06 7.89
N LEU A 115 -3.90 -9.26 9.19
CA LEU A 115 -5.19 -9.45 9.82
C LEU A 115 -5.49 -8.30 10.77
N LEU A 116 -6.72 -7.80 10.69
CA LEU A 116 -7.27 -6.84 11.62
C LEU A 116 -8.06 -7.57 12.72
N TYR A 117 -7.49 -7.62 13.93
CA TYR A 117 -8.01 -8.45 15.03
C TYR A 117 -9.29 -7.93 15.66
N ASN A 118 -9.46 -6.61 15.70
CA ASN A 118 -10.68 -5.99 16.20
C ASN A 118 -11.58 -5.49 15.08
N SER A 119 -11.53 -6.15 13.91
CA SER A 119 -12.47 -5.89 12.83
C SER A 119 -13.89 -6.14 13.32
N ALA A 120 -14.79 -5.18 13.11
CA ALA A 120 -16.23 -5.35 13.27
C ALA A 120 -16.92 -5.76 11.95
N ASP A 121 -16.14 -5.90 10.86
CA ASP A 121 -16.58 -6.46 9.59
C ASP A 121 -16.07 -7.91 9.43
N GLU A 122 -16.92 -8.80 8.94
CA GLU A 122 -16.56 -10.18 8.59
C GLU A 122 -15.64 -10.24 7.37
N ASN A 123 -15.66 -9.21 6.51
CA ASN A 123 -14.90 -9.13 5.27
C ASN A 123 -13.88 -7.99 5.30
N PHE A 124 -12.89 -8.05 6.20
CA PHE A 124 -11.73 -7.16 6.10
C PHE A 124 -10.94 -7.52 4.83
N ASP A 125 -11.21 -6.81 3.73
CA ASP A 125 -10.44 -6.95 2.50
C ASP A 125 -9.42 -5.81 2.37
N SER A 126 -8.17 -6.09 2.78
CA SER A 126 -7.05 -5.19 2.53
C SER A 126 -6.54 -5.25 1.09
N THR A 127 -7.23 -5.95 0.18
CA THR A 127 -6.74 -6.35 -1.15
C THR A 127 -7.29 -5.45 -2.25
N TYR A 128 -7.41 -4.14 -1.99
CA TYR A 128 -7.64 -3.21 -3.10
C TYR A 128 -6.47 -3.38 -4.09
N PRO A 129 -6.73 -3.67 -5.38
CA PRO A 129 -5.71 -4.10 -6.33
C PRO A 129 -4.88 -2.90 -6.82
N VAL A 130 -4.13 -2.29 -5.91
CA VAL A 130 -3.18 -1.22 -6.22
C VAL A 130 -1.83 -1.83 -6.59
N ASN A 131 -1.17 -1.20 -7.56
CA ASN A 131 0.13 -1.66 -8.01
C ASN A 131 1.20 -1.51 -6.93
N TYR A 132 2.16 -2.42 -6.94
CA TYR A 132 3.41 -2.29 -6.20
C TYR A 132 4.36 -1.37 -6.95
N VAL A 133 5.12 -0.57 -6.21
CA VAL A 133 6.30 0.11 -6.71
C VAL A 133 7.51 -0.68 -6.21
N VAL A 134 8.29 -1.21 -7.14
CA VAL A 134 9.50 -1.98 -6.83
C VAL A 134 10.69 -1.17 -7.31
N SER A 135 11.65 -0.94 -6.42
CA SER A 135 12.90 -0.26 -6.73
C SER A 135 14.02 -1.25 -7.04
N HIS A 136 15.04 -0.83 -7.78
CA HIS A 136 16.18 -1.66 -8.20
C HIS A 136 16.96 -2.27 -7.03
N THR A 137 16.82 -1.66 -5.85
CA THR A 137 17.38 -2.15 -4.57
C THR A 137 16.60 -3.32 -3.98
N GLY A 138 15.50 -3.74 -4.60
CA GLY A 138 14.56 -4.75 -4.09
C GLY A 138 13.57 -4.22 -3.06
N HIS A 139 13.58 -2.90 -2.79
CA HIS A 139 12.58 -2.27 -1.93
C HIS A 139 11.22 -2.30 -2.63
N VAL A 140 10.20 -2.76 -1.90
CA VAL A 140 8.83 -2.84 -2.38
C VAL A 140 7.96 -1.92 -1.52
N LEU A 141 7.13 -1.12 -2.19
CA LEU A 141 6.13 -0.24 -1.60
C LEU A 141 4.75 -0.56 -2.15
N GLN A 142 3.77 -0.70 -1.27
CA GLN A 142 2.35 -0.78 -1.62
C GLN A 142 1.53 0.13 -0.71
N VAL A 143 0.56 0.86 -1.26
CA VAL A 143 -0.30 1.77 -0.48
C VAL A 143 -1.78 1.60 -0.85
N PRO A 144 -2.43 0.48 -0.48
CA PRO A 144 -3.87 0.31 -0.71
C PRO A 144 -4.70 1.27 0.16
N PRO A 145 -5.77 1.86 -0.39
CA PRO A 145 -6.83 2.44 0.42
C PRO A 145 -7.67 1.32 1.05
N GLY A 146 -8.17 1.55 2.26
CA GLY A 146 -9.04 0.61 2.96
C GLY A 146 -10.09 1.32 3.80
N ILE A 147 -11.27 0.70 3.88
CA ILE A 147 -12.31 1.07 4.85
C ILE A 147 -12.15 0.13 6.04
N LEU A 148 -11.84 0.67 7.21
CA LEU A 148 -11.60 -0.09 8.44
C LEU A 148 -12.80 0.07 9.36
N LYS A 149 -13.53 -1.03 9.61
CA LYS A 149 -14.56 -1.06 10.66
C LYS A 149 -13.99 -1.72 11.90
N LEU A 150 -13.93 -0.98 12.99
CA LEU A 150 -13.26 -1.41 14.21
C LEU A 150 -14.24 -1.46 15.36
N SER A 151 -14.18 -2.53 16.13
CA SER A 151 -14.83 -2.59 17.42
C SER A 151 -14.02 -1.73 18.40
N CYS A 152 -14.66 -0.71 18.98
CA CYS A 152 -14.07 0.28 19.85
C CYS A 152 -15.01 0.60 21.01
N LYS A 153 -14.51 0.52 22.25
CA LYS A 153 -15.30 0.88 23.43
C LYS A 153 -15.47 2.40 23.48
N ILE A 154 -16.72 2.84 23.36
CA ILE A 154 -17.11 4.24 23.41
C ILE A 154 -17.59 4.58 24.83
N ASP A 155 -17.09 5.67 25.40
CA ASP A 155 -17.44 6.16 26.74
C ASP A 155 -18.29 7.44 26.61
N ILE A 156 -19.55 7.37 27.04
CA ILE A 156 -20.55 8.46 26.89
C ILE A 156 -20.75 9.26 28.19
N THR A 157 -19.75 9.30 29.06
CA THR A 157 -19.88 9.90 30.40
C THR A 157 -20.15 11.41 30.38
N TYR A 158 -19.58 12.16 29.42
CA TYR A 158 -19.64 13.63 29.33
C TYR A 158 -20.36 14.13 28.06
N PHE A 159 -21.27 13.32 27.52
CA PHE A 159 -22.04 13.65 26.33
C PHE A 159 -22.66 15.06 26.41
N PRO A 160 -22.56 15.91 25.36
CA PRO A 160 -22.01 15.63 24.03
C PRO A 160 -20.51 15.99 23.85
N PHE A 161 -19.79 16.35 24.92
CA PHE A 161 -18.40 16.82 24.89
C PHE A 161 -17.47 15.73 25.42
N ASP A 162 -17.34 14.65 24.66
CA ASP A 162 -16.57 13.47 25.02
C ASP A 162 -15.29 13.35 24.17
N ASP A 163 -14.27 12.74 24.78
CA ASP A 163 -13.09 12.26 24.10
C ASP A 163 -13.18 10.74 23.97
N GLN A 164 -12.90 10.23 22.78
CA GLN A 164 -12.93 8.79 22.49
C GLN A 164 -11.55 8.30 22.10
N MET A 165 -11.16 7.17 22.68
CA MET A 165 -9.90 6.50 22.41
C MET A 165 -10.15 5.12 21.82
N CYS A 166 -9.82 4.93 20.55
CA CYS A 166 -9.95 3.67 19.84
C CYS A 166 -8.59 3.08 19.50
N HIS A 167 -8.48 1.76 19.61
CA HIS A 167 -7.26 1.02 19.28
C HIS A 167 -7.47 0.19 18.02
N LEU A 168 -6.61 0.34 17.02
CA LEU A 168 -6.52 -0.55 15.87
C LEU A 168 -5.54 -1.67 16.17
N LYS A 169 -5.97 -2.93 16.10
CA LYS A 169 -5.14 -4.10 16.39
C LYS A 169 -4.80 -4.84 15.11
N VAL A 170 -3.57 -4.68 14.63
CA VAL A 170 -3.08 -5.35 13.41
C VAL A 170 -2.14 -6.49 13.78
N CYS A 171 -2.20 -7.59 13.06
CA CYS A 171 -1.31 -8.74 13.24
C CYS A 171 -0.90 -9.31 11.88
N PHE A 172 0.32 -9.83 11.82
CA PHE A 172 0.84 -10.49 10.63
C PHE A 172 0.78 -11.99 10.83
N SER A 173 0.01 -12.68 9.99
CA SER A 173 -0.17 -14.12 10.06
C SER A 173 0.86 -14.83 9.18
N VAL A 174 2.16 -14.66 9.46
CA VAL A 174 3.20 -15.32 8.65
C VAL A 174 4.27 -15.95 9.55
N PHE A 175 4.05 -17.25 9.84
CA PHE A 175 4.93 -18.23 10.49
C PHE A 175 5.43 -17.94 11.93
N LYS A 176 4.85 -18.71 12.87
CA LYS A 176 5.31 -19.03 14.25
C LYS A 176 5.61 -17.93 15.27
N SER A 177 5.68 -16.65 14.91
CA SER A 177 5.67 -15.55 15.89
C SER A 177 4.69 -14.47 15.48
N SER A 178 3.43 -14.62 15.88
CA SER A 178 2.45 -13.53 15.80
C SER A 178 2.88 -12.41 16.74
N GLN A 179 3.23 -11.26 16.19
CA GLN A 179 3.36 -10.02 16.96
C GLN A 179 2.07 -9.23 16.76
N LEU A 180 1.36 -8.98 17.86
CA LEU A 180 0.16 -8.15 17.88
C LEU A 180 0.59 -6.68 18.00
N PHE A 181 0.15 -5.84 17.07
CA PHE A 181 0.43 -4.40 17.07
C PHE A 181 -0.86 -3.64 17.39
N SER A 182 -0.77 -2.65 18.27
CA SER A 182 -1.85 -1.72 18.59
C SER A 182 -1.45 -0.33 18.13
N ALA A 183 -2.29 0.32 17.32
CA ALA A 183 -2.19 1.74 17.02
C ALA A 183 -3.36 2.47 17.68
N ASP A 184 -3.09 3.59 18.33
CA ASP A 184 -4.07 4.30 19.15
C ASP A 184 -4.56 5.55 18.40
N PHE A 185 -5.87 5.75 18.39
CA PHE A 185 -6.57 6.86 17.76
C PHE A 185 -7.36 7.62 18.81
N LEU A 186 -7.09 8.92 18.94
CA LEU A 186 -7.82 9.85 19.81
C LEU A 186 -8.65 10.79 18.94
N PHE A 187 -9.93 10.95 19.25
CA PHE A 187 -10.79 11.97 18.66
C PHE A 187 -11.65 12.65 19.73
N SER A 188 -11.83 13.97 19.60
CA SER A 188 -12.57 14.81 20.55
C SER A 188 -13.77 15.48 19.87
N SER A 189 -14.96 15.45 20.48
CA SER A 189 -16.14 16.17 19.98
C SER A 189 -16.16 17.63 20.40
N GLN A 190 -15.14 18.43 20.02
CA GLN A 190 -15.12 19.87 20.35
C GLN A 190 -15.56 20.73 19.17
N THR A 191 -16.60 21.53 19.37
CA THR A 191 -17.12 22.51 18.40
C THR A 191 -16.11 23.65 18.18
N SER A 192 -15.16 23.49 17.25
CA SER A 192 -14.42 24.63 16.68
C SER A 192 -14.15 24.42 15.19
N PRO A 193 -14.20 25.46 14.34
CA PRO A 193 -14.00 25.32 12.90
C PRO A 193 -12.52 25.08 12.51
N GLU A 194 -11.60 24.99 13.46
CA GLU A 194 -10.15 25.07 13.20
C GLU A 194 -9.30 23.91 13.75
N THR A 195 -9.89 22.73 14.00
CA THR A 195 -9.10 21.57 14.48
C THR A 195 -9.20 20.36 13.55
N TYR A 196 -8.93 20.55 12.26
CA TYR A 196 -8.51 19.47 11.37
C TYR A 196 -6.99 19.33 11.40
N TRP A 197 -6.39 19.09 12.56
CA TRP A 197 -4.96 18.79 12.60
C TRP A 197 -4.70 17.68 13.61
N VAL A 198 -5.06 16.45 13.23
CA VAL A 198 -4.47 15.28 13.87
C VAL A 198 -3.08 15.07 13.26
N HIS A 199 -2.17 16.00 13.57
CA HIS A 199 -0.77 15.93 13.21
C HIS A 199 0.02 15.38 14.40
N HIS A 200 0.05 14.05 14.54
CA HIS A 200 1.20 13.32 15.07
C HIS A 200 0.94 11.81 14.90
N PHE A 201 1.18 11.31 13.69
CA PHE A 201 1.14 9.86 13.41
C PHE A 201 2.42 9.47 12.70
N LEU A 202 3.40 9.03 13.48
CA LEU A 202 4.65 8.45 12.98
C LEU A 202 4.73 7.03 13.56
N PHE A 203 3.98 6.11 12.97
CA PHE A 203 4.16 4.69 13.22
C PHE A 203 5.06 4.14 12.12
N THR A 204 6.36 4.07 12.38
CA THR A 204 7.27 3.21 11.63
C THR A 204 7.46 1.95 12.46
N THR A 205 6.65 0.92 12.22
CA THR A 205 6.76 -0.32 12.97
C THR A 205 7.47 -1.37 12.14
N VAL A 206 8.65 -1.77 12.58
CA VAL A 206 9.52 -2.78 11.94
C VAL A 206 9.14 -4.15 12.50
N CYS A 207 8.34 -4.94 11.78
CA CYS A 207 8.00 -6.30 12.20
C CYS A 207 9.09 -7.28 11.76
N ARG A 208 9.60 -8.13 12.65
CA ARG A 208 10.71 -9.06 12.36
C ARG A 208 10.21 -10.51 12.43
N THR A 209 10.09 -11.22 11.30
CA THR A 209 9.56 -12.62 11.26
C THR A 209 10.64 -13.64 11.64
N ARG A 210 10.57 -14.46 12.69
CA ARG A 210 11.69 -15.39 13.00
C ARG A 210 11.99 -16.41 11.89
#